data_AF-A0A3S4USC5-F1
#
_entry.id   AF-A0A3S4USC5-F1
#
_cell.length_a   1.000
_cell.length_b   1.000
_cell.length_c   1.000
_cell.angle_alpha   90.00
_cell.angle_beta   90.00
_cell.angle_gamma   90.00
#
_symmetry.space_group_name_H-M   'P 1'
#
loop_
_entity.id
_entity.type
_entity.pdbx_description
1 polymer ?
#
loop_
_entity_poly.entity_id
_entity_poly.type
_entity_poly.pdbx_seq_one_letter_code
_entity_poly.pdbx_strand_id
1 'polypeptide(L)'
;MATEKSTGTYYRIHAGDRDHAGICDKSQWDSREIGGGRWVEDPETGELVEDVRYGVSACESIEDLAAYVAQTGVGGDNPVIVEFEAELADDDDHDADLGAVLTWPTRIVGVYDEGDATYDAFDQLLDEALGWTA
;
A
#
# COMPACT_ATOMS: atom_id res chain seq x y z
N MET A 1 -14.88 11.24 -23.15
CA MET A 1 -14.24 12.22 -22.26
C MET A 1 -13.55 11.41 -21.19
N ALA A 2 -12.22 11.39 -21.16
CA ALA A 2 -11.50 10.78 -20.04
C ALA A 2 -11.62 11.76 -18.88
N THR A 3 -12.26 11.36 -17.80
CA THR A 3 -12.21 12.11 -16.55
C THR A 3 -10.76 12.03 -16.09
N GLU A 4 -10.03 13.15 -16.06
CA GLU A 4 -8.72 13.19 -15.41
C GLU A 4 -8.94 12.81 -13.95
N LYS A 5 -8.51 11.62 -13.55
CA LYS A 5 -8.49 11.23 -12.14
C LYS A 5 -7.48 12.15 -11.46
N SER A 6 -7.88 12.76 -10.34
CA SER A 6 -6.98 13.63 -9.59
C SER A 6 -5.83 12.80 -9.02
N THR A 7 -4.60 13.18 -9.33
CA THR A 7 -3.40 12.59 -8.72
C THR A 7 -3.29 13.06 -7.27
N GLY A 8 -3.09 12.11 -6.35
CA GLY A 8 -2.87 12.34 -4.92
C GLY A 8 -1.52 11.79 -4.46
N THR A 9 -1.11 12.14 -3.24
CA THR A 9 0.06 11.57 -2.56
C THR A 9 -0.37 10.39 -1.70
N TYR A 10 0.40 9.30 -1.75
CA TYR A 10 0.13 8.06 -1.04
C TYR A 10 1.42 7.50 -0.43
N TYR A 11 1.25 6.67 0.59
CA TYR A 11 2.33 6.08 1.37
C TYR A 11 2.19 4.55 1.42
N ARG A 12 3.31 3.84 1.34
CA ARG A 12 3.36 2.38 1.52
C ARG A 12 4.65 1.97 2.23
N ILE A 13 4.57 0.94 3.06
CA ILE A 13 5.74 0.31 3.69
C ILE A 13 6.31 -0.79 2.79
N HIS A 14 7.64 -0.79 2.61
CA HIS A 14 8.39 -1.83 1.91
C HIS A 14 9.51 -2.37 2.79
N ALA A 15 9.91 -3.63 2.57
CA ALA A 15 11.20 -4.11 3.08
C ALA A 15 12.33 -3.30 2.43
N GLY A 16 13.35 -2.91 3.20
CA GLY A 16 14.41 -2.02 2.75
C GLY A 16 15.33 -2.59 1.66
N ASP A 17 15.31 -3.90 1.44
CA ASP A 17 16.07 -4.56 0.36
C ASP A 17 15.28 -4.70 -0.95
N ARG A 18 14.00 -4.29 -0.97
CA ARG A 18 13.14 -4.37 -2.14
C ARG A 18 13.50 -3.29 -3.17
N ASP A 19 13.40 -3.60 -4.46
CA ASP A 19 13.45 -2.58 -5.51
C ASP A 19 12.18 -1.71 -5.45
N HIS A 20 12.32 -0.48 -4.98
CA HIS A 20 11.20 0.46 -4.85
C HIS A 20 10.75 1.03 -6.20
N ALA A 21 11.63 1.05 -7.22
CA ALA A 21 11.27 1.56 -8.55
C ALA A 21 10.17 0.72 -9.21
N GLY A 22 10.03 -0.55 -8.80
CA GLY A 22 8.97 -1.45 -9.23
C GLY A 22 7.55 -0.95 -8.92
N ILE A 23 7.38 0.02 -8.01
CA ILE A 23 6.06 0.58 -7.70
C ILE A 23 5.41 1.26 -8.91
N CYS A 24 6.19 1.84 -9.82
CA CYS A 24 5.69 2.45 -11.05
C CYS A 24 5.70 1.50 -12.25
N ASP A 25 6.18 0.26 -12.07
CA ASP A 25 6.18 -0.77 -13.10
C ASP A 25 4.84 -1.49 -13.12
N LYS A 26 4.00 -1.12 -14.09
CA LYS A 26 2.69 -1.71 -14.34
C LYS A 26 2.72 -3.24 -14.48
N SER A 27 3.83 -3.83 -14.89
CA SER A 27 3.95 -5.30 -14.96
C SER A 27 4.01 -5.98 -13.59
N GLN A 28 4.13 -5.19 -12.51
CA GLN A 28 4.22 -5.64 -11.12
C GLN A 28 2.98 -5.30 -10.29
N TRP A 29 1.93 -4.72 -10.89
CA TRP A 29 0.70 -4.28 -10.21
C TRP A 29 -0.30 -5.41 -10.00
N ASP A 30 0.19 -6.56 -9.54
CA ASP A 30 -0.66 -7.65 -9.10
C ASP A 30 -0.82 -7.53 -7.59
N SER A 31 -1.84 -6.80 -7.14
CA SER A 31 -2.24 -6.78 -5.73
C SER A 31 -2.97 -8.08 -5.41
N ARG A 32 -2.45 -8.83 -4.45
CA ARG A 32 -2.97 -10.14 -4.02
C ARG A 32 -3.02 -10.16 -2.50
N GLU A 33 -3.86 -11.03 -1.95
CA GLU A 33 -3.85 -11.32 -0.51
C GLU A 33 -2.47 -11.84 -0.07
N ILE A 34 -2.02 -11.41 1.11
CA ILE A 34 -0.73 -11.81 1.68
C ILE A 34 -0.72 -13.34 1.88
N GLY A 35 0.24 -14.03 1.24
CA GLY A 35 0.35 -15.50 1.23
C GLY A 35 -0.28 -16.17 0.00
N GLY A 36 -0.99 -15.40 -0.84
CA GLY A 36 -1.72 -15.91 -2.00
C GLY A 36 -2.92 -16.78 -1.60
N GLY A 37 -3.77 -17.12 -2.59
CA GLY A 37 -4.77 -18.18 -2.40
C GLY A 37 -6.20 -17.73 -2.13
N ARG A 38 -6.54 -16.46 -2.35
CA ARG A 38 -7.94 -16.08 -2.50
C ARG A 38 -8.42 -16.41 -3.90
N TRP A 39 -9.44 -17.25 -3.98
CA TRP A 39 -10.09 -17.63 -5.23
C TRP A 39 -11.54 -17.20 -5.19
N VAL A 40 -11.99 -16.53 -6.24
CA VAL A 40 -13.38 -16.09 -6.42
C VAL A 40 -13.95 -16.77 -7.65
N GLU A 41 -15.27 -16.96 -7.66
CA GLU A 41 -15.96 -17.43 -8.85
C GLU A 41 -16.10 -16.27 -9.83
N ASP A 42 -15.58 -16.44 -11.04
CA ASP A 42 -15.75 -15.48 -12.12
C ASP A 42 -17.24 -15.39 -12.50
N PRO A 43 -17.85 -14.20 -12.43
CA PRO A 43 -19.30 -14.05 -12.61
C PRO A 43 -19.77 -14.29 -14.04
N GLU A 44 -18.86 -14.28 -15.03
CA GLU A 44 -19.19 -14.50 -16.44
C GLU A 44 -19.08 -15.98 -16.83
N THR A 45 -18.11 -16.69 -16.27
CA THR A 45 -17.74 -18.06 -16.65
C THR A 45 -18.10 -19.12 -15.60
N GLY A 46 -18.22 -18.73 -14.34
CA GLY A 46 -18.43 -19.63 -13.20
C GLY A 46 -17.18 -20.41 -12.79
N GLU A 47 -16.01 -20.06 -13.33
CA GLU A 47 -14.74 -20.70 -12.98
C GLU A 47 -14.09 -20.05 -11.76
N LEU A 48 -13.36 -20.83 -10.96
CA LEU A 48 -12.56 -20.27 -9.87
C LEU A 48 -11.31 -19.60 -10.45
N VAL A 49 -11.23 -18.29 -10.26
CA VAL A 49 -10.08 -17.46 -10.65
C VAL A 49 -9.43 -16.86 -9.41
N GLU A 50 -8.13 -16.60 -9.48
CA GLU A 50 -7.42 -15.94 -8.38
C GLU A 50 -7.94 -14.49 -8.27
N ASP A 51 -8.26 -14.07 -7.05
CA ASP A 51 -8.71 -12.70 -6.77
C ASP A 51 -7.50 -11.77 -6.81
N VAL A 52 -7.15 -11.33 -8.02
CA VAL A 52 -6.05 -10.41 -8.29
C VAL A 52 -6.64 -9.04 -8.62
N ARG A 53 -6.18 -8.02 -7.90
CA ARG A 53 -6.56 -6.63 -8.17
C ARG A 53 -5.41 -5.88 -8.80
N TYR A 54 -5.74 -5.03 -9.76
CA TYR A 54 -4.73 -4.36 -10.54
C TYR A 54 -4.41 -2.98 -9.97
N GLY A 55 -3.27 -2.87 -9.30
CA GLY A 55 -2.79 -1.64 -8.69
C GLY A 55 -1.81 -1.90 -7.55
N VAL A 56 -1.47 -0.84 -6.84
CA VAL A 56 -0.63 -0.88 -5.64
C VAL A 56 -1.45 -0.42 -4.44
N SER A 57 -1.57 -1.32 -3.45
CA SER A 57 -2.18 -1.02 -2.16
C SER A 57 -1.36 0.04 -1.41
N ALA A 58 -2.00 1.04 -0.81
CA ALA A 58 -1.35 2.17 -0.17
C ALA A 58 -2.26 2.81 0.89
N CYS A 59 -1.76 3.81 1.60
CA CYS A 59 -2.53 4.65 2.51
C CYS A 59 -2.44 6.12 2.09
N GLU A 60 -3.49 6.89 2.37
CA GLU A 60 -3.58 8.32 1.98
C GLU A 60 -2.70 9.23 2.85
N SER A 61 -2.32 8.77 4.05
CA SER A 61 -1.48 9.51 4.99
C SER A 61 -0.52 8.59 5.74
N ILE A 62 0.46 9.19 6.43
CA ILE A 62 1.39 8.46 7.30
C ILE A 62 0.66 7.90 8.52
N GLU A 63 -0.31 8.65 9.04
CA GLU A 63 -1.20 8.25 10.13
C GLU A 63 -2.01 7.00 9.77
N ASP A 64 -2.60 6.97 8.58
CA ASP A 64 -3.34 5.80 8.09
C ASP A 64 -2.40 4.61 7.88
N LEU A 65 -1.18 4.85 7.38
CA LEU A 65 -0.18 3.80 7.21
C LEU A 65 0.24 3.19 8.56
N ALA A 66 0.48 4.01 9.59
CA ALA A 66 0.81 3.54 10.92
C ALA A 66 -0.34 2.73 11.54
N ALA A 67 -1.58 3.19 11.40
CA ALA A 67 -2.76 2.46 11.86
C ALA A 67 -2.94 1.12 11.11
N TYR A 68 -2.68 1.10 9.80
CA TYR A 68 -2.73 -0.12 8.99
C TYR A 68 -1.66 -1.12 9.43
N VAL A 69 -0.41 -0.67 9.63
CA VAL A 69 0.71 -1.51 10.08
C VAL A 69 0.45 -2.06 11.49
N ALA A 70 -0.08 -1.25 12.41
CA ALA A 70 -0.42 -1.70 13.75
C ALA A 70 -1.44 -2.86 13.77
N GLN A 71 -2.39 -2.85 12.83
CA GLN A 71 -3.44 -3.87 12.73
C GLN A 71 -2.98 -5.15 12.03
N THR A 72 -2.07 -5.02 11.05
CA THR A 72 -1.69 -6.14 10.16
C THR A 72 -0.33 -6.73 10.49
N GLY A 73 0.56 -5.97 11.15
CA GLY A 73 1.94 -6.36 11.42
C GLY A 73 2.85 -6.37 10.18
N VAL A 74 2.44 -5.71 9.09
CA VAL A 74 3.24 -5.63 7.85
C VAL A 74 4.40 -4.65 8.00
N GLY A 75 5.58 -5.01 7.48
CA GLY A 75 6.76 -4.12 7.53
C GLY A 75 8.05 -4.84 7.16
N GLY A 76 8.18 -6.10 7.58
CA GLY A 76 9.39 -6.90 7.32
C GLY A 76 10.61 -6.36 8.08
N ASP A 77 11.79 -6.85 7.71
CA ASP A 77 13.06 -6.41 8.29
C ASP A 77 13.54 -5.11 7.65
N ASN A 78 13.98 -4.15 8.47
CA ASN A 78 14.44 -2.81 8.05
C ASN A 78 13.44 -2.13 7.09
N PRO A 79 12.20 -1.86 7.54
CA PRO A 79 11.21 -1.26 6.67
C PRO A 79 11.62 0.13 6.23
N VAL A 80 11.13 0.54 5.05
CA VAL A 80 11.20 1.91 4.56
C VAL A 80 9.80 2.38 4.17
N ILE A 81 9.58 3.69 4.28
CA ILE A 81 8.35 4.35 3.83
C ILE A 81 8.57 4.88 2.43
N VAL A 82 7.73 4.46 1.49
CA VAL A 82 7.72 4.97 0.11
C VAL A 82 6.55 5.94 -0.04
N GLU A 83 6.87 7.18 -0.37
CA GLU A 83 5.90 8.21 -0.75
C GLU A 83 5.87 8.34 -2.27
N PHE A 84 4.67 8.38 -2.85
CA PHE A 84 4.49 8.46 -4.29
C PHE A 84 3.20 9.16 -4.67
N GLU A 85 3.18 9.69 -5.89
CA GLU A 85 2.00 10.21 -6.55
C GLU A 85 1.28 9.10 -7.29
N ALA A 86 -0.05 9.04 -7.18
CA ALA A 86 -0.86 8.06 -7.87
C ALA A 86 -2.27 8.58 -8.20
N GLU A 87 -2.93 7.90 -9.12
CA GLU A 87 -4.39 7.99 -9.28
C GLU A 87 -5.05 6.88 -8.46
N LEU A 88 -6.26 7.12 -7.94
CA LEU A 88 -7.04 6.06 -7.31
C LEU A 88 -7.51 5.05 -8.36
N ALA A 89 -7.34 3.75 -8.08
CA ALA A 89 -7.88 2.69 -8.93
C ALA A 89 -9.42 2.70 -8.90
N ASP A 90 -10.05 2.02 -9.86
CA ASP A 90 -11.52 1.88 -9.88
C ASP A 90 -12.03 0.80 -8.91
N ASP A 91 -11.15 -0.12 -8.51
CA ASP A 91 -11.45 -1.18 -7.55
C ASP A 91 -10.98 -0.81 -6.13
N ASP A 92 -11.62 -1.41 -5.12
CA ASP A 92 -11.22 -1.27 -3.72
C ASP A 92 -10.02 -2.16 -3.38
N ASP A 93 -9.23 -1.74 -2.38
CA ASP A 93 -8.15 -2.56 -1.85
C ASP A 93 -8.67 -3.78 -1.06
N HIS A 94 -7.85 -4.83 -0.92
CA HIS A 94 -8.23 -6.00 -0.12
C HIS A 94 -8.47 -5.62 1.34
N ASP A 95 -7.71 -4.64 1.82
CA ASP A 95 -7.77 -4.17 3.18
C ASP A 95 -8.43 -2.78 3.27
N ALA A 96 -9.40 -2.49 2.40
CA ALA A 96 -10.13 -1.22 2.40
C ALA A 96 -10.80 -0.92 3.76
N ASP A 97 -11.28 -1.95 4.46
CA ASP A 97 -11.84 -1.82 5.81
C ASP A 97 -10.79 -1.44 6.88
N LEU A 98 -9.50 -1.57 6.56
CA LEU A 98 -8.36 -1.19 7.42
C LEU A 98 -7.72 0.14 6.99
N GLY A 99 -8.30 0.85 6.02
CA GLY A 99 -7.80 2.13 5.52
C GLY A 99 -6.81 2.03 4.35
N ALA A 100 -6.61 0.84 3.77
CA ALA A 100 -5.83 0.71 2.55
C ALA A 100 -6.65 1.12 1.31
N VAL A 101 -6.00 1.72 0.32
CA VAL A 101 -6.59 2.10 -0.96
C VAL A 101 -5.78 1.52 -2.10
N LEU A 102 -6.45 1.17 -3.20
CA LEU A 102 -5.79 0.67 -4.39
C LEU A 102 -5.48 1.84 -5.32
N THR A 103 -4.24 1.92 -5.78
CA THR A 103 -3.76 3.06 -6.57
C THR A 103 -3.05 2.65 -7.85
N TRP A 104 -2.93 3.58 -8.78
CA TRP A 104 -2.09 3.50 -9.99
C TRP A 104 -0.93 4.49 -9.86
N PRO A 105 0.21 4.06 -9.29
CA PRO A 105 1.38 4.91 -9.11
C PRO A 105 1.87 5.53 -10.41
N THR A 106 2.21 6.81 -10.34
CA THR A 106 2.71 7.60 -11.47
C THR A 106 4.14 8.07 -11.26
N ARG A 107 4.53 8.33 -10.00
CA ARG A 107 5.87 8.84 -9.67
C ARG A 107 6.21 8.61 -8.20
N ILE A 108 7.42 8.12 -7.91
CA ILE A 108 7.97 8.13 -6.54
C ILE A 108 8.39 9.56 -6.18
N VAL A 109 7.97 10.00 -5.01
CA VAL A 109 8.34 11.29 -4.41
C VAL A 109 9.51 11.12 -3.46
N GLY A 110 9.48 10.09 -2.61
CA GLY A 110 10.51 9.85 -1.60
C GLY A 110 10.55 8.41 -1.11
N VAL A 111 11.70 8.04 -0.55
CA VAL A 111 11.92 6.79 0.19
C VAL A 111 12.65 7.17 1.48
N TYR A 112 12.07 6.80 2.60
CA TYR A 112 12.49 7.25 3.93
C TYR A 112 12.80 6.05 4.82
N ASP A 113 13.99 6.03 5.41
CA ASP A 113 14.49 5.00 6.31
C ASP A 113 14.72 5.56 7.73
N GLU A 114 15.18 4.71 8.64
CA GLU A 114 15.45 5.07 10.03
C GLU A 114 16.39 6.30 10.12
N GLY A 115 15.95 7.33 10.85
CA GLY A 115 16.66 8.60 10.98
C GLY A 115 16.20 9.70 10.01
N ASP A 116 15.29 9.39 9.08
CA ASP A 116 14.52 10.41 8.36
C ASP A 116 13.31 10.87 9.20
N ALA A 117 13.03 12.17 9.18
CA ALA A 117 11.94 12.75 9.97
C ALA A 117 10.56 12.18 9.62
N THR A 118 10.36 11.71 8.38
CA THR A 118 9.13 11.07 7.92
C THR A 118 8.98 9.68 8.51
N TYR A 119 10.08 8.93 8.55
CA TYR A 119 10.11 7.61 9.18
C TYR A 119 9.92 7.75 10.69
N ASP A 120 10.61 8.69 11.33
CA ASP A 120 10.48 8.95 12.78
C ASP A 120 9.04 9.31 13.16
N ALA A 121 8.34 10.08 12.32
CA ALA A 121 6.93 10.41 12.53
C ALA A 121 6.03 9.16 12.41
N PHE A 122 6.28 8.32 11.39
CA PHE A 122 5.58 7.04 11.25
C PHE A 122 5.79 6.12 12.46
N ASP A 123 7.03 5.98 12.93
CA ASP A 123 7.40 5.11 14.04
C ASP A 123 6.70 5.55 15.34
N GLN A 124 6.68 6.86 15.61
CA GLN A 124 5.93 7.42 16.74
C GLN A 124 4.43 7.08 16.66
N LEU A 125 3.81 7.27 15.49
CA LEU A 125 2.39 6.97 15.29
C LEU A 125 2.09 5.48 15.44
N LEU A 126 3.02 4.62 15.01
CA LEU A 126 2.91 3.17 15.17
C LEU A 126 2.97 2.75 16.63
N ASP A 127 3.91 3.28 17.41
CA ASP A 127 4.00 3.06 18.85
C ASP A 127 2.73 3.50 19.58
N GLU A 128 2.19 4.67 19.22
CA GLU A 128 0.92 5.17 19.75
C GLU A 128 -0.25 4.23 19.42
N ALA A 129 -0.32 3.75 18.18
CA ALA A 129 -1.36 2.82 17.72
C ALA A 129 -1.28 1.45 18.41
N LEU A 130 -0.07 0.97 18.71
CA LEU A 130 0.17 -0.27 19.45
C LEU A 130 -0.05 -0.14 20.97
N GLY A 131 -0.25 1.09 21.45
CA GLY A 131 -0.33 1.38 22.89
C GLY A 131 1.02 1.21 23.60
N TRP A 132 2.12 1.26 22.85
CA TRP A 132 3.49 1.25 23.35
C TRP A 132 3.93 2.69 23.61
N THR A 133 3.18 3.43 24.43
CA THR A 133 3.67 4.73 24.88
C THR A 133 4.82 4.51 25.86
N ALA A 134 5.97 5.15 25.61
CA ALA A 134 7.12 5.22 26.50
C ALA A 134 6.79 5.72 27.92
#